data_AF-W7W4J7-F1
#
_entry.id   AF-W7W4J7-F1
#
_cell.length_a   1.000
_cell.length_b   1.000
_cell.length_c   1.000
_cell.angle_alpha   90.00
_cell.angle_beta   90.00
_cell.angle_gamma   90.00
#
_symmetry.space_group_name_H-M   'P 1'
#
loop_
_entity.id
_entity.type
_entity.pdbx_description
1 polymer ?
#
loop_
_entity_poly.entity_id
_entity_poly.type
_entity_poly.pdbx_seq_one_letter_code
_entity_poly.pdbx_strand_id
1 'polypeptide(L)'
;MSGLAATPSAVAAAVAGLWLDDLEREARALLEAGVPDVWQALTDKFEARLIHTALDITRGRRIEAAHKLGIGRNTITRKIQELGLDD
;
A
#
# COMPACT_ATOMS: atom_id res chain seq x y z
N MET A 1 7.25 15.62 -36.48
CA MET A 1 6.49 15.57 -35.23
C MET A 1 7.27 14.73 -34.24
N SER A 2 8.18 15.36 -33.48
CA SER A 2 8.97 14.63 -32.47
C SER A 2 8.10 14.43 -31.24
N GLY A 3 7.72 13.17 -30.99
CA GLY A 3 6.99 12.78 -29.79
C GLY A 3 7.87 12.96 -28.56
N LEU A 4 7.36 13.71 -27.57
CA LEU A 4 7.98 13.85 -26.26
C LEU A 4 7.85 12.48 -25.56
N ALA A 5 8.88 11.64 -25.64
CA ALA A 5 8.93 10.43 -24.85
C ALA A 5 9.05 10.83 -23.37
N ALA A 6 7.98 10.62 -22.60
CA ALA A 6 8.00 10.84 -21.16
C ALA A 6 9.08 9.95 -20.54
N THR A 7 9.96 10.55 -19.73
CA THR A 7 10.99 9.80 -19.00
C THR A 7 10.34 8.91 -17.94
N PRO A 8 10.92 7.75 -17.62
CA PRO A 8 10.34 6.80 -16.65
C PRO A 8 10.10 7.42 -15.26
N SER A 9 10.84 8.47 -14.89
CA SER A 9 10.62 9.23 -13.65
C SER A 9 9.34 10.07 -13.67
N ALA A 10 8.99 10.68 -14.82
CA ALA A 10 7.75 11.43 -14.96
C ALA A 10 6.53 10.51 -14.99
N VAL A 11 6.65 9.33 -15.61
CA VAL A 11 5.61 8.30 -15.58
C VAL A 11 5.41 7.82 -14.13
N ALA A 12 6.47 7.45 -13.42
CA ALA A 12 6.40 7.03 -12.02
C ALA A 12 5.73 8.09 -11.12
N ALA A 13 6.07 9.37 -11.29
CA ALA A 13 5.44 10.47 -10.56
C ALA A 13 3.96 10.64 -10.92
N ALA A 14 3.58 10.46 -12.19
CA ALA A 14 2.19 10.50 -12.62
C ALA A 14 1.37 9.33 -12.05
N VAL A 15 1.90 8.09 -12.08
CA VAL A 15 1.22 6.96 -11.43
C VAL A 15 1.14 7.15 -9.92
N ALA A 16 2.17 7.77 -9.31
CA ALA A 16 2.18 8.14 -7.91
C ALA A 16 1.11 9.18 -7.54
N GLY A 17 0.75 10.09 -8.46
CA GLY A 17 -0.38 11.01 -8.28
C GLY A 17 -1.73 10.31 -8.36
N LEU A 18 -1.89 9.41 -9.34
CA LEU A 18 -3.18 8.77 -9.62
C LEU A 18 -3.70 7.93 -8.44
N TRP A 19 -2.86 7.16 -7.76
CA TRP A 19 -3.33 6.34 -6.63
C TRP A 19 -3.68 7.18 -5.40
N LEU A 20 -3.02 8.32 -5.18
CA LEU A 20 -3.36 9.24 -4.10
C LEU A 20 -4.70 9.91 -4.36
N ASP A 21 -4.95 10.29 -5.62
CA ASP A 21 -6.24 10.84 -6.02
C ASP A 21 -7.37 9.80 -5.87
N ASP A 22 -7.10 8.53 -6.19
CA ASP A 22 -8.04 7.42 -5.98
C ASP A 22 -8.32 7.18 -4.49
N LEU A 23 -7.27 7.23 -3.64
CA LEU A 23 -7.42 7.11 -2.20
C LEU A 23 -8.27 8.26 -1.62
N GLU A 24 -8.05 9.50 -2.08
CA GLU A 24 -8.88 10.64 -1.65
C GLU A 24 -10.34 10.46 -2.05
N ARG A 25 -10.61 9.99 -3.28
CA ARG A 25 -11.97 9.69 -3.75
C ARG A 25 -12.63 8.61 -2.89
N GLU A 26 -11.92 7.54 -2.56
CA GLU A 26 -12.43 6.48 -1.70
C GLU A 26 -12.72 6.99 -0.28
N ALA A 27 -11.79 7.74 0.31
CA ALA A 27 -11.97 8.35 1.63
C ALA A 27 -13.20 9.26 1.68
N ARG A 28 -13.37 10.11 0.66
CA ARG A 28 -14.55 10.97 0.52
C ARG A 28 -15.85 10.16 0.50
N ALA A 29 -15.92 9.13 -0.35
CA ALA A 29 -17.12 8.31 -0.48
C ALA A 29 -17.49 7.61 0.84
N LEU A 30 -16.51 7.08 1.57
CA LEU A 30 -16.73 6.42 2.86
C LEU A 30 -17.21 7.40 3.94
N LEU A 31 -16.62 8.60 3.99
CA LEU A 31 -17.00 9.65 4.94
C LEU A 31 -18.40 10.20 4.65
N GLU A 32 -18.73 10.47 3.39
CA GLU A 32 -20.06 10.94 2.98
C GLU A 32 -21.14 9.89 3.23
N ALA A 33 -20.80 8.59 3.11
CA ALA A 33 -21.69 7.48 3.45
C ALA A 33 -21.86 7.24 4.96
N GLY A 34 -21.13 7.98 5.82
CA GLY A 34 -21.21 7.84 7.27
C GLY A 34 -20.63 6.52 7.80
N VAL A 35 -19.71 5.91 7.05
CA VAL A 35 -19.02 4.68 7.49
C VAL A 35 -18.15 5.03 8.72
N PRO A 36 -18.25 4.29 9.83
CA PRO A 36 -17.37 4.49 10.97
C PRO A 36 -15.95 3.97 10.68
N ASP A 37 -14.97 4.42 11.45
CA ASP A 37 -13.61 3.88 11.44
C ASP A 37 -12.89 3.89 10.08
N VAL A 38 -13.24 4.84 9.19
CA VAL A 38 -12.66 5.00 7.84
C VAL A 38 -11.12 5.02 7.87
N TRP A 39 -10.55 5.69 8.87
CA TRP A 39 -9.10 5.74 9.06
C TRP A 39 -8.49 4.34 9.18
N GLN A 40 -9.05 3.50 10.05
CA GLN A 40 -8.56 2.15 10.27
C GLN A 40 -8.76 1.29 9.01
N ALA A 41 -9.95 1.37 8.39
CA ALA A 41 -10.26 0.62 7.18
C ALA A 41 -9.30 0.92 6.02
N LEU A 42 -8.94 2.19 5.80
CA LEU A 42 -8.00 2.57 4.75
C LEU A 42 -6.54 2.24 5.14
N THR A 43 -6.19 2.39 6.42
CA THR A 43 -4.86 2.00 6.92
C THR A 43 -4.64 0.50 6.73
N ASP A 44 -5.61 -0.34 7.06
CA ASP A 44 -5.52 -1.79 6.91
C ASP A 44 -5.33 -2.19 5.45
N LYS A 45 -6.08 -1.57 4.53
CA LYS A 45 -5.91 -1.79 3.08
C LYS A 45 -4.50 -1.42 2.62
N PHE A 46 -4.01 -0.25 3.03
CA PHE A 46 -2.68 0.21 2.67
C PHE A 46 -1.59 -0.73 3.21
N GLU A 47 -1.64 -1.05 4.50
CA GLU A 47 -0.69 -1.95 5.17
C GLU A 47 -0.71 -3.35 4.53
N ALA A 48 -1.89 -3.89 4.24
CA ALA A 48 -2.02 -5.19 3.60
C ALA A 48 -1.36 -5.22 2.21
N ARG A 49 -1.58 -4.20 1.38
CA ARG A 49 -0.96 -4.11 0.05
C ARG A 49 0.57 -4.02 0.14
N LEU A 50 1.11 -3.26 1.08
CA LEU A 50 2.55 -3.18 1.30
C LEU A 50 3.15 -4.51 1.77
N ILE A 51 2.51 -5.16 2.75
CA ILE A 51 3.00 -6.41 3.31
C ILE A 51 2.95 -7.53 2.27
N HIS A 52 1.85 -7.67 1.53
CA HIS A 52 1.75 -8.63 0.42
C HIS A 52 2.85 -8.43 -0.61
N THR A 53 3.02 -7.19 -1.09
CA THR A 53 4.05 -6.88 -2.10
C THR A 53 5.45 -7.23 -1.59
N ALA A 54 5.74 -6.91 -0.32
CA ALA A 54 7.02 -7.24 0.28
C ALA A 54 7.22 -8.76 0.40
N LEU A 55 6.20 -9.51 0.83
CA LEU A 55 6.25 -10.97 0.92
C LEU A 55 6.43 -11.62 -0.45
N ASP A 56 5.76 -11.14 -1.50
CA ASP A 56 5.92 -11.64 -2.86
C ASP A 56 7.36 -11.45 -3.35
N ILE A 57 7.92 -10.24 -3.18
CA ILE A 57 9.31 -9.93 -3.55
C ILE A 57 10.31 -10.78 -2.77
N THR A 58 10.03 -11.09 -1.50
CA THR A 58 10.91 -11.92 -0.67
C THR A 58 10.56 -13.41 -0.70
N ARG A 59 9.60 -13.84 -1.52
CA ARG A 59 9.12 -15.23 -1.59
C ARG A 59 8.71 -15.77 -0.21
N GLY A 60 7.91 -15.00 0.52
CA GLY A 60 7.37 -15.33 1.85
C GLY A 60 8.35 -15.14 3.01
N ARG A 61 9.59 -14.69 2.78
CA ARG A 61 10.56 -14.47 3.87
C ARG A 61 10.22 -13.20 4.65
N ARG A 62 9.48 -13.38 5.75
CA ARG A 62 8.95 -12.30 6.62
C ARG A 62 10.03 -11.36 7.15
N ILE A 63 11.19 -11.88 7.59
CA ILE A 63 12.28 -11.04 8.12
C ILE A 63 12.87 -10.13 7.04
N GLU A 64 13.09 -10.66 5.83
CA GLU A 64 13.57 -9.85 4.70
C GLU A 64 12.52 -8.84 4.24
N ALA A 65 11.24 -9.22 4.25
CA ALA A 65 10.13 -8.30 3.93
C ALA A 65 10.09 -7.13 4.92
N ALA A 66 10.19 -7.41 6.23
CA ALA A 66 10.29 -6.38 7.27
C ALA A 66 11.48 -5.45 7.04
N HIS A 67 12.66 -6.01 6.73
CA HIS A 67 13.85 -5.22 6.45
C HIS A 67 13.66 -4.32 5.22
N LYS A 68 13.06 -4.81 4.13
CA LYS A 68 12.75 -4.01 2.94
C LYS A 68 11.73 -2.91 3.20
N LEU A 69 10.75 -3.16 4.06
CA LEU A 69 9.74 -2.19 4.47
C LEU A 69 10.26 -1.20 5.53
N GLY A 70 11.44 -1.43 6.10
CA GLY A 70 12.00 -0.58 7.16
C GLY A 70 11.26 -0.72 8.51
N ILE A 71 10.57 -1.84 8.74
CA ILE A 71 9.83 -2.11 9.98
C ILE A 71 10.47 -3.25 10.78
N GLY A 72 10.20 -3.29 12.08
CA GLY A 72 10.69 -4.35 12.95
C GLY A 72 10.10 -5.72 12.63
N ARG A 73 10.87 -6.80 12.92
CA ARG A 73 10.40 -8.18 12.74
C ARG A 73 9.12 -8.50 13.51
N ASN A 74 8.95 -7.92 14.70
CA ASN A 74 7.75 -8.13 15.51
C ASN A 74 6.54 -7.40 14.91
N THR A 75 6.78 -6.23 14.33
CA THR A 75 5.74 -5.42 13.68
C THR A 75 5.16 -6.15 12.49
N ILE A 76 6.00 -6.71 11.59
CA ILE A 76 5.47 -7.44 10.43
C ILE A 76 4.69 -8.68 10.85
N THR A 77 5.17 -9.44 11.85
CA THR A 77 4.46 -10.64 12.32
C THR A 77 3.09 -10.28 12.89
N ARG A 78 3.02 -9.24 13.73
CA ARG A 78 1.76 -8.76 14.30
C ARG A 78 0.82 -8.28 13.20
N LYS A 79 1.32 -7.52 12.23
CA LYS A 79 0.50 -6.99 11.14
C LYS A 79 -0.03 -8.05 10.20
N ILE A 80 0.76 -9.09 9.88
CA ILE A 80 0.28 -10.23 9.08
C ILE A 80 -0.92 -10.90 9.79
N GLN A 81 -0.85 -11.08 11.11
CA GLN A 81 -1.94 -11.68 11.90
C GLN A 81 -3.16 -10.75 12.00
N GLU A 82 -2.94 -9.48 12.36
CA GLU A 82 -4.01 -8.46 12.48
C GLU A 82 -4.81 -8.30 11.18
N LEU A 83 -4.13 -8.40 10.04
CA LEU A 83 -4.71 -8.21 8.71
C LEU A 83 -5.18 -9.52 8.05
N GLY A 84 -4.97 -10.67 8.71
CA GLY A 84 -5.39 -11.98 8.18
C GLY A 84 -4.63 -12.42 6.92
N LEU A 85 -3.34 -12.10 6.83
CA LEU A 85 -2.48 -12.41 5.68
C LEU A 85 -1.66 -13.71 5.87
N ASP A 86 -1.95 -14.46 6.92
CA ASP A 86 -1.34 -15.76 7.18
C ASP A 86 -2.04 -16.84 6.32
N ASP A 87 -1.57 -17.03 5.10
CA ASP A 87 -1.72 -18.29 4.34
C ASP A 87 -0.51 -19.21 4.57
#